data_AF-A0A6N9ESV2-F1
#
_entry.id   AF-A0A6N9ESV2-F1
#
_cell.length_a   1.000
_cell.length_b   1.000
_cell.length_c   1.000
_cell.angle_alpha   90.00
_cell.angle_beta   90.00
_cell.angle_gamma   90.00
#
_symmetry.space_group_name_H-M   'P 1'
#
loop_
_entity.id
_entity.type
_entity.pdbx_description
1 polymer ?
#
loop_
_entity_poly.entity_id
_entity_poly.type
_entity_poly.pdbx_seq_one_letter_code
_entity_poly.pdbx_strand_id
1 'polypeptide(L)'
;MIARLSPAERIGTVAVGAIALAWIVAAIARRDIFFDPVLFGLGSGAIIAALAIGLVVAFRASGVINFGHGAIATYVTYVYVSLVGTGQYPVPPLPNPLAPIEGIAGVEIIDFPTFISMGDSMGKAPAMLIALATAAALGLVAHFAIFRPLRYAPVLAKVIASVGIML
;
A
#
# COMPACT_ATOMS: atom_id res chain seq x y z
N MET A 1 -8.62 -50.05 -6.33
CA MET A 1 -8.72 -49.88 -4.86
C MET A 1 -10.17 -49.84 -4.32
N ILE A 2 -11.20 -49.65 -5.17
CA ILE A 2 -12.61 -49.49 -4.75
C ILE A 2 -13.35 -50.85 -4.57
N ALA A 3 -12.77 -51.95 -5.06
CA ALA A 3 -13.43 -53.26 -5.11
C ALA A 3 -13.44 -54.07 -3.80
N ARG A 4 -12.77 -53.59 -2.72
CA ARG A 4 -12.75 -54.26 -1.40
C ARG A 4 -13.65 -53.57 -0.35
N LEU A 5 -14.44 -52.58 -0.75
CA LEU A 5 -15.29 -51.81 0.16
C LEU A 5 -16.65 -52.50 0.35
N SER A 6 -17.14 -52.49 1.58
CA SER A 6 -18.49 -52.94 1.91
C SER A 6 -19.56 -52.10 1.16
N PRO A 7 -20.79 -52.62 0.95
CA PRO A 7 -21.84 -51.89 0.23
C PRO A 7 -22.13 -50.49 0.80
N ALA A 8 -22.05 -50.32 2.13
CA ALA A 8 -22.22 -49.04 2.81
C ALA A 8 -21.06 -48.05 2.51
N GLU A 9 -19.82 -48.53 2.49
CA GLU A 9 -18.64 -47.72 2.15
C GLU A 9 -18.63 -47.30 0.67
N ARG A 10 -19.17 -48.14 -0.23
CA ARG A 10 -19.34 -47.78 -1.65
C ARG A 10 -20.35 -46.65 -1.83
N ILE A 11 -21.45 -46.65 -1.09
CA ILE A 11 -22.43 -45.57 -1.13
C ILE A 11 -21.83 -44.28 -0.55
N GLY A 12 -21.10 -44.37 0.56
CA GLY A 12 -20.42 -43.24 1.17
C GLY A 12 -19.39 -42.60 0.25
N THR A 13 -18.55 -43.40 -0.40
CA THR A 13 -17.52 -42.91 -1.34
C THR A 13 -18.13 -42.27 -2.59
N VAL A 14 -19.23 -42.82 -3.13
CA VAL A 14 -19.96 -42.22 -4.26
C VAL A 14 -20.64 -40.91 -3.85
N ALA A 15 -21.27 -40.85 -2.67
CA ALA A 15 -21.90 -39.62 -2.17
C ALA A 15 -20.87 -38.50 -1.95
N VAL A 16 -19.73 -38.81 -1.32
CA VAL A 16 -18.63 -37.86 -1.15
C VAL A 16 -18.05 -37.44 -2.50
N GLY A 17 -17.88 -38.37 -3.43
CA GLY A 17 -17.44 -38.08 -4.80
C GLY A 17 -18.40 -37.16 -5.56
N ALA A 18 -19.71 -37.39 -5.44
CA ALA A 18 -20.74 -36.55 -6.06
C ALA A 18 -20.79 -35.14 -5.46
N ILE A 19 -20.65 -35.01 -4.14
CA ILE A 19 -20.56 -33.71 -3.46
C ILE A 19 -19.30 -32.97 -3.88
N ALA A 20 -18.15 -33.64 -3.92
CA ALA A 20 -16.89 -33.04 -4.38
C ALA A 20 -16.99 -32.60 -5.84
N LEU A 21 -17.58 -33.40 -6.72
CA LEU A 21 -17.80 -33.05 -8.12
C LEU A 21 -18.76 -31.86 -8.26
N ALA A 22 -19.87 -31.85 -7.53
CA ALA A 22 -20.81 -30.74 -7.51
C ALA A 22 -20.16 -29.44 -7.00
N TRP A 23 -19.29 -29.54 -5.99
CA TRP A 23 -18.51 -28.41 -5.49
C TRP A 23 -17.51 -27.90 -6.53
N ILE A 24 -16.77 -28.78 -7.22
CA ILE A 24 -15.83 -28.41 -8.28
C ILE A 24 -16.57 -27.75 -9.46
N VAL A 25 -17.70 -28.32 -9.89
CA VAL A 25 -18.52 -27.75 -10.96
C VAL A 25 -19.08 -26.39 -10.55
N ALA A 26 -19.55 -26.26 -9.31
CA ALA A 26 -19.99 -24.98 -8.77
C ALA A 26 -18.85 -23.94 -8.68
N ALA A 27 -17.64 -24.37 -8.34
CA ALA A 27 -16.45 -23.53 -8.27
C ALA A 27 -16.03 -23.00 -9.65
N ILE A 28 -16.12 -23.84 -10.70
CA ILE A 28 -15.84 -23.44 -12.08
C ILE A 28 -16.96 -22.55 -12.64
N ALA A 29 -18.23 -22.88 -12.36
CA ALA A 29 -19.38 -22.13 -12.85
C ALA A 29 -19.52 -20.75 -12.18
N ARG A 30 -19.12 -20.61 -10.91
CA ARG A 30 -19.23 -19.38 -10.12
C ARG A 30 -17.85 -18.86 -9.71
N ARG A 31 -17.06 -18.50 -10.72
CA ARG A 31 -15.68 -18.02 -10.52
C ARG A 31 -15.57 -16.81 -9.59
N ASP A 32 -16.59 -15.98 -9.54
CA ASP A 32 -16.74 -14.80 -8.70
C ASP A 32 -16.80 -15.12 -7.20
N ILE A 33 -17.36 -16.28 -6.84
CA ILE A 33 -17.48 -16.69 -5.44
C ILE A 33 -16.21 -17.42 -4.96
N PHE A 34 -15.54 -18.13 -5.85
CA PHE A 34 -14.44 -19.03 -5.48
C PHE A 34 -13.05 -18.51 -5.84
N PHE A 35 -12.86 -17.92 -7.02
CA PHE A 35 -11.53 -17.46 -7.48
C PHE A 35 -11.28 -15.99 -7.11
N ASP A 36 -12.25 -15.11 -7.26
CA ASP A 36 -12.05 -13.67 -6.98
C ASP A 36 -11.63 -13.41 -5.52
N PRO A 37 -12.22 -14.02 -4.48
CA PRO A 37 -11.77 -13.81 -3.10
C PRO A 37 -10.36 -14.32 -2.84
N VAL A 38 -9.96 -15.41 -3.51
CA VAL A 38 -8.59 -15.93 -3.42
C VAL A 38 -7.61 -14.95 -4.06
N LEU A 39 -7.95 -14.40 -5.23
CA LEU A 39 -7.12 -13.40 -5.91
C LEU A 39 -7.00 -12.11 -5.09
N PHE A 40 -8.10 -11.60 -4.53
CA PHE A 40 -8.09 -10.42 -3.64
C PHE A 40 -7.35 -10.70 -2.33
N GLY A 41 -7.50 -11.89 -1.76
CA GLY A 41 -6.79 -12.33 -0.56
C GLY A 41 -5.28 -12.42 -0.80
N LEU A 42 -4.86 -13.01 -1.92
CA LEU A 42 -3.46 -13.07 -2.33
C LEU A 42 -2.89 -11.68 -2.58
N GLY A 43 -3.64 -10.80 -3.26
CA GLY A 43 -3.23 -9.41 -3.50
C GLY A 43 -3.02 -8.63 -2.19
N SER A 44 -4.00 -8.70 -1.29
CA SER A 44 -3.92 -8.03 0.03
C SER A 44 -2.77 -8.60 0.87
N GLY A 45 -2.63 -9.92 0.91
CA GLY A 45 -1.54 -10.59 1.63
C GLY A 45 -0.16 -10.24 1.07
N ALA A 46 -0.02 -10.14 -0.25
CA ALA A 46 1.22 -9.73 -0.89
C ALA A 46 1.62 -8.28 -0.51
N ILE A 47 0.65 -7.36 -0.45
CA ILE A 47 0.89 -5.97 -0.02
C ILE A 47 1.36 -5.93 1.45
N ILE A 48 0.68 -6.66 2.34
CA ILE A 48 1.05 -6.73 3.77
C ILE A 48 2.46 -7.32 3.92
N ALA A 49 2.77 -8.40 3.19
CA ALA A 49 4.09 -9.01 3.20
C ALA A 49 5.17 -8.05 2.68
N ALA A 50 4.92 -7.34 1.59
CA ALA A 50 5.85 -6.36 1.03
C ALA A 50 6.12 -5.20 2.00
N LEU A 51 5.08 -4.66 2.64
CA LEU A 51 5.22 -3.61 3.66
C LEU A 51 5.99 -4.12 4.89
N ALA A 52 5.70 -5.34 5.36
CA ALA A 52 6.43 -5.95 6.47
C ALA A 52 7.92 -6.14 6.15
N ILE A 53 8.24 -6.65 4.95
CA ILE A 53 9.62 -6.81 4.49
C ILE A 53 10.32 -5.45 4.41
N GLY A 54 9.68 -4.43 3.84
CA GLY A 54 10.21 -3.07 3.75
C GLY A 54 10.54 -2.48 5.12
N LEU A 55 9.61 -2.62 6.08
CA LEU A 55 9.80 -2.15 7.45
C LEU A 55 10.96 -2.89 8.16
N VAL A 56 11.04 -4.22 8.03
CA VAL A 56 12.12 -5.03 8.64
C VAL A 56 13.47 -4.66 8.05
N VAL A 57 13.58 -4.50 6.73
CA VAL A 57 14.81 -4.07 6.05
C VAL A 57 15.23 -2.67 6.51
N ALA A 58 14.28 -1.73 6.61
CA ALA A 58 14.55 -0.38 7.11
C ALA A 58 15.04 -0.40 8.56
N PHE A 59 14.43 -1.20 9.43
CA PHE A 59 14.87 -1.37 10.81
C PHE A 59 16.28 -1.95 10.89
N ARG A 60 16.57 -3.01 10.13
CA ARG A 60 17.92 -3.62 10.09
C ARG A 60 18.99 -2.66 9.56
N ALA A 61 18.66 -1.76 8.64
CA ALA A 61 19.61 -0.81 8.06
C ALA A 61 19.87 0.43 8.96
N SER A 62 18.87 0.89 9.69
CA SER A 62 18.92 2.15 10.45
C SER A 62 19.02 1.97 11.97
N GLY A 63 18.55 0.85 12.51
CA GLY A 63 18.35 0.67 13.95
C GLY A 63 17.22 1.54 14.52
N VAL A 64 16.32 2.04 13.67
CA VAL A 64 15.16 2.89 14.02
C VAL A 64 13.88 2.21 13.53
N ILE A 65 12.87 2.12 14.39
CA ILE A 65 11.54 1.63 13.99
C ILE A 65 10.82 2.76 13.26
N ASN A 66 10.41 2.52 12.01
CA ASN A 66 9.69 3.50 11.20
C ASN A 66 8.16 3.38 11.36
N PHE A 67 7.59 4.09 12.33
CA PHE A 67 6.14 4.25 12.52
C PHE A 67 5.43 4.92 11.33
N GLY A 68 6.13 5.79 10.60
CA GLY A 68 5.61 6.48 9.41
C GLY A 68 5.57 5.63 8.14
N HIS A 69 5.93 4.35 8.18
CA HIS A 69 5.96 3.50 6.98
C HIS A 69 4.58 3.40 6.30
N GLY A 70 3.52 3.30 7.09
CA GLY A 70 2.15 3.32 6.60
C GLY A 70 1.75 4.67 6.00
N ALA A 71 2.19 5.78 6.60
CA ALA A 71 1.92 7.13 6.09
C ALA A 71 2.56 7.34 4.70
N ILE A 72 3.83 6.93 4.53
CA ILE A 72 4.52 6.97 3.24
C ILE A 72 3.78 6.11 2.21
N ALA A 73 3.39 4.89 2.57
CA ALA A 73 2.64 3.99 1.67
C ALA A 73 1.30 4.59 1.24
N THR A 74 0.55 5.18 2.16
CA THR A 74 -0.72 5.87 1.88
C THR A 74 -0.51 7.06 0.96
N TYR A 75 0.50 7.90 1.21
CA TYR A 75 0.79 9.05 0.35
C TYR A 75 1.17 8.63 -1.08
N VAL A 76 2.02 7.61 -1.23
CA VAL A 76 2.36 7.04 -2.54
C VAL A 76 1.13 6.48 -3.26
N THR A 77 0.23 5.83 -2.51
CA THR A 77 -1.04 5.34 -3.06
C THR A 77 -1.92 6.50 -3.54
N TYR A 78 -1.97 7.59 -2.78
CA TYR A 78 -2.69 8.80 -3.16
C TYR A 78 -2.12 9.46 -4.43
N VAL A 79 -0.80 9.49 -4.59
CA VAL A 79 -0.13 9.93 -5.83
C VAL A 79 -0.60 9.08 -7.00
N TYR A 80 -0.55 7.74 -6.88
CA TYR A 80 -0.99 6.85 -7.95
C TYR A 80 -2.47 7.06 -8.33
N VAL A 81 -3.36 7.14 -7.34
CA VAL A 81 -4.80 7.33 -7.56
C VAL A 81 -5.09 8.70 -8.19
N SER A 82 -4.41 9.76 -7.74
CA SER A 82 -4.57 11.10 -8.32
C SER A 82 -4.08 11.17 -9.76
N LEU A 83 -2.95 10.54 -10.09
CA LEU A 83 -2.44 10.50 -11.46
C LEU A 83 -3.37 9.74 -12.42
N VAL A 84 -3.92 8.61 -11.98
CA VAL A 84 -4.86 7.83 -12.81
C VAL A 84 -6.23 8.49 -12.92
N GLY A 85 -6.70 9.15 -11.86
CA GLY A 85 -8.02 9.76 -11.80
C GLY A 85 -8.07 11.14 -12.48
N THR A 86 -7.20 12.05 -12.07
CA THR A 86 -7.25 13.46 -12.45
C THR A 86 -6.02 13.94 -13.22
N GLY A 87 -4.97 13.12 -13.37
CA GLY A 87 -3.72 13.55 -13.99
C GLY A 87 -2.92 14.54 -13.12
N GLN A 88 -3.25 14.65 -11.84
CA GLN A 88 -2.62 15.60 -10.93
C GLN A 88 -1.63 14.87 -10.03
N TYR A 89 -0.43 15.44 -9.90
CA TYR A 89 0.57 14.99 -8.95
C TYR A 89 0.46 15.81 -7.66
N PRO A 90 0.04 15.20 -6.53
CA PRO A 90 0.01 15.90 -5.26
C PRO A 90 1.43 16.07 -4.77
N VAL A 91 1.91 17.30 -4.65
CA VAL A 91 3.21 17.54 -3.99
C VAL A 91 3.02 17.52 -2.48
N PRO A 92 4.05 17.16 -1.68
CA PRO A 92 3.96 17.25 -0.24
C PRO A 92 3.51 18.66 0.14
N PRO A 93 2.41 18.82 0.91
CA PRO A 93 1.88 20.13 1.24
C PRO A 93 2.91 20.85 2.12
N LEU A 94 3.72 21.68 1.48
CA LEU A 94 4.54 22.64 2.19
C LEU A 94 3.56 23.69 2.73
N PRO A 95 3.52 23.93 4.05
CA PRO A 95 2.69 24.99 4.60
C PRO A 95 3.05 26.28 3.90
N ASN A 96 2.10 26.91 3.22
CA ASN A 96 2.33 28.24 2.69
C ASN A 96 2.62 29.15 3.91
N PRO A 97 3.84 29.71 4.03
CA PRO A 97 4.23 30.50 5.20
C PRO A 97 3.35 31.75 5.38
N LEU A 98 2.63 32.17 4.33
CA LEU A 98 1.76 33.32 4.33
C LEU A 98 0.28 32.93 4.55
N ALA A 99 -0.10 31.64 4.52
CA ALA A 99 -1.50 31.21 4.68
C ALA A 99 -2.21 31.75 5.94
N PRO A 100 -1.56 31.85 7.13
CA PRO A 100 -2.20 32.45 8.30
C PRO A 100 -2.49 33.94 8.13
N ILE A 101 -1.63 34.67 7.41
CA ILE A 101 -1.76 36.10 7.16
C ILE A 101 -2.77 36.35 6.04
N GLU A 102 -2.74 35.55 4.98
CA GLU A 102 -3.66 35.60 3.85
C GLU A 102 -5.10 35.27 4.29
N GLY A 103 -5.27 34.31 5.23
CA GLY A 103 -6.57 34.01 5.83
C GLY A 103 -7.15 35.12 6.71
N ILE A 104 -6.31 35.99 7.27
CA ILE A 104 -6.73 37.16 8.06
C ILE A 104 -6.96 38.38 7.16
N ALA A 105 -6.13 38.57 6.14
CA ALA A 105 -6.17 39.72 5.24
C ALA A 105 -7.15 39.53 4.06
N GLY A 106 -7.57 38.31 3.75
CA GLY A 106 -8.45 38.00 2.62
C GLY A 106 -7.81 38.24 1.25
N VAL A 107 -6.48 38.25 1.18
CA VAL A 107 -5.70 38.51 -0.04
C VAL A 107 -4.80 37.31 -0.29
N GLU A 108 -4.95 36.64 -1.44
CA GLU A 108 -4.01 35.63 -1.93
C GLU A 108 -2.86 36.32 -2.66
N ILE A 109 -1.64 36.22 -2.13
CA ILE A 109 -0.46 36.91 -2.69
C ILE A 109 0.43 35.88 -3.39
N ILE A 110 0.75 34.77 -2.72
CA ILE A 110 1.66 33.73 -3.25
C ILE A 110 1.11 32.36 -2.88
N ASP A 111 0.60 31.63 -3.86
CA ASP A 111 0.05 30.29 -3.65
C ASP A 111 1.12 29.23 -4.02
N PHE A 112 1.59 28.47 -3.02
CA PHE A 112 2.46 27.34 -3.28
C PHE A 112 1.62 26.20 -3.87
N PRO A 113 1.91 25.73 -5.10
CA PRO A 113 1.05 24.77 -5.78
C PRO A 113 1.01 23.46 -5.00
N THR A 114 -0.18 23.05 -4.55
CA THR A 114 -0.42 21.78 -3.85
C THR A 114 -0.56 20.60 -4.82
N PHE A 115 -0.91 20.89 -6.07
CA PHE A 115 -1.00 19.92 -7.15
C PHE A 115 -0.26 20.43 -8.38
N ILE A 116 0.56 19.57 -8.97
CA ILE A 116 1.15 19.81 -10.29
C ILE A 116 0.26 19.10 -11.31
N SER A 117 -0.35 19.86 -12.21
CA SER A 117 -1.10 19.27 -13.33
C SER A 117 -0.14 18.63 -14.31
N MET A 118 -0.26 17.31 -14.50
CA MET A 118 0.47 16.57 -15.55
C MET A 118 -0.35 16.43 -16.84
N GLY A 119 -1.51 17.10 -16.92
CA GLY A 119 -2.46 17.00 -18.02
C GLY A 119 -3.67 16.15 -17.64
N ASP A 120 -4.20 15.41 -18.62
CA ASP A 120 -5.35 14.52 -18.43
C ASP A 120 -4.98 13.23 -17.69
N SER A 121 -5.97 12.37 -17.45
CA SER A 121 -5.79 11.10 -16.74
C SER A 121 -4.64 10.26 -17.35
N MET A 122 -3.69 9.88 -16.50
CA MET A 122 -2.53 9.12 -16.93
C MET A 122 -2.86 7.63 -17.04
N GLY A 123 -2.23 6.96 -18.00
CA GLY A 123 -2.27 5.49 -18.06
C GLY A 123 -1.74 4.86 -16.77
N LYS A 124 -2.26 3.67 -16.42
CA LYS A 124 -1.88 2.96 -15.18
C LYS A 124 -0.38 2.67 -15.07
N ALA A 125 0.26 2.32 -16.19
CA ALA A 125 1.69 2.00 -16.22
C ALA A 125 2.59 3.22 -15.90
N PRO A 126 2.48 4.38 -16.60
CA PRO A 126 3.28 5.54 -16.25
C PRO A 126 2.94 6.10 -14.86
N ALA A 127 1.68 6.06 -14.43
CA ALA A 127 1.30 6.45 -13.07
C ALA A 127 1.98 5.57 -12.00
N MET A 128 2.07 4.25 -12.24
CA MET A 128 2.76 3.32 -11.35
C MET A 128 4.27 3.63 -11.27
N LEU A 129 4.92 3.92 -12.40
CA LEU A 129 6.34 4.28 -12.41
C LEU A 129 6.61 5.55 -11.62
N ILE A 130 5.78 6.59 -11.79
CA ILE A 130 5.90 7.83 -11.05
C ILE A 130 5.67 7.58 -9.55
N ALA A 131 4.64 6.83 -9.17
CA ALA A 131 4.38 6.51 -7.77
C ALA A 131 5.55 5.73 -7.12
N LEU A 132 6.12 4.75 -7.82
CA LEU A 132 7.29 4.01 -7.34
C LEU A 132 8.53 4.92 -7.22
N ALA A 133 8.73 5.83 -8.17
CA ALA A 133 9.80 6.83 -8.08
C ALA A 133 9.60 7.77 -6.88
N THR A 134 8.36 8.21 -6.62
CA THR A 134 8.01 9.00 -5.42
C THR A 134 8.26 8.22 -4.14
N ALA A 135 7.89 6.93 -4.09
CA ALA A 135 8.15 6.07 -2.94
C ALA A 135 9.65 5.95 -2.65
N ALA A 136 10.46 5.72 -3.70
CA ALA A 136 11.90 5.65 -3.60
C ALA A 136 12.50 6.99 -3.13
N ALA A 137 12.04 8.10 -3.70
CA ALA A 137 12.49 9.45 -3.33
C ALA A 137 12.19 9.76 -1.85
N LEU A 138 10.95 9.53 -1.39
CA LEU A 138 10.57 9.75 0.00
C LEU A 138 11.35 8.84 0.96
N GLY A 139 11.51 7.56 0.62
CA GLY A 139 12.32 6.63 1.40
C GLY A 139 13.78 7.07 1.50
N LEU A 140 14.34 7.60 0.41
CA LEU A 140 15.71 8.11 0.34
C LEU A 140 15.88 9.38 1.16
N VAL A 141 14.94 10.33 1.06
CA VAL A 141 14.91 11.55 1.88
C VAL A 141 14.80 11.18 3.36
N ALA A 142 13.86 10.30 3.74
CA ALA A 142 13.71 9.87 5.13
C ALA A 142 14.98 9.16 5.64
N HIS A 143 15.62 8.32 4.82
CA HIS A 143 16.86 7.65 5.18
C HIS A 143 18.00 8.63 5.42
N PHE A 144 18.26 9.55 4.49
CA PHE A 144 19.41 10.44 4.59
C PHE A 144 19.20 11.63 5.52
N ALA A 145 18.00 12.22 5.53
CA ALA A 145 17.71 13.41 6.33
C ALA A 145 17.40 13.07 7.79
N ILE A 146 16.77 11.92 8.06
CA ILE A 146 16.24 11.61 9.41
C ILE A 146 16.95 10.39 10.01
N PHE A 147 16.87 9.23 9.38
CA PHE A 147 17.31 7.99 10.01
C PHE A 147 18.82 7.83 10.09
N ARG A 148 19.56 8.28 9.08
CA ARG A 148 21.03 8.19 9.05
C ARG A 148 21.67 9.07 10.14
N PRO A 149 21.29 10.36 10.33
CA PRO A 149 21.80 11.17 11.44
C PRO A 149 21.43 10.62 12.82
N LEU A 150 20.24 10.05 12.96
CA LEU A 150 19.73 9.56 14.24
C LEU A 150 20.29 8.20 14.66
N ARG A 151 21.20 7.58 13.89
CA ARG A 151 21.75 6.26 14.20
C ARG A 151 22.38 6.19 15.60
N TYR A 152 23.08 7.25 16.00
CA TYR A 152 23.76 7.35 17.30
C TYR A 152 22.94 8.08 18.39
N ALA A 153 21.71 8.50 18.06
CA ALA A 153 20.85 9.21 18.99
C ALA A 153 20.19 8.25 20.02
N PRO A 154 19.77 8.75 21.19
CA PRO A 154 19.02 7.97 22.18
C PRO A 154 17.70 7.45 21.60
N VAL A 155 17.20 6.34 22.16
CA VAL A 155 16.00 5.63 21.66
C VAL A 155 14.77 6.55 21.60
N LEU A 156 14.59 7.41 22.60
CA LEU A 156 13.45 8.35 22.64
C LEU A 156 13.45 9.31 21.43
N ALA A 157 14.60 9.83 21.02
CA ALA A 157 14.71 10.73 19.86
C ALA A 157 14.36 10.01 18.55
N LYS A 158 14.77 8.74 18.42
CA LYS A 158 14.45 7.89 17.26
C LYS A 158 12.94 7.68 17.12
N VAL A 159 12.26 7.42 18.24
CA VAL A 159 10.80 7.25 18.27
C VAL A 159 10.09 8.55 17.90
N ILE A 160 10.46 9.67 18.52
CA ILE A 160 9.84 10.98 18.24
C ILE A 160 9.99 11.36 16.76
N ALA A 161 11.19 11.21 16.19
CA ALA A 161 11.43 11.52 14.79
C ALA A 161 10.59 10.64 13.85
N SER A 162 10.48 9.35 14.16
CA SER A 162 9.68 8.45 13.36
C SER A 162 8.17 8.67 13.49
N VAL A 163 7.69 9.08 14.66
CA VAL A 163 6.29 9.50 14.85
C VAL A 163 6.04 10.81 14.11
N GLY A 164 7.02 11.73 14.09
CA GLY A 164 6.95 12.95 13.30
C GLY A 164 6.79 12.71 11.79
N ILE A 165 7.38 11.64 11.24
CA ILE A 165 7.16 11.26 9.82
C ILE A 165 5.72 10.76 9.56
N MET A 166 5.05 10.24 10.58
CA MET A 166 3.68 9.72 10.44
C MET A 166 2.63 10.84 10.36
N LEU A 167 2.93 12.01 10.95
CA LEU A 167 2.06 13.17 11.03
C LEU A 167 2.21 14.07 9.80
#